data_AF-A0A398DCT1-F1
#
_entry.id   AF-A0A398DCT1-F1
#
_cell.length_a   1.000
_cell.length_b   1.000
_cell.length_c   1.000
_cell.angle_alpha   90.00
_cell.angle_beta   90.00
_cell.angle_gamma   90.00
#
_symmetry.space_group_name_H-M   'P 1'
#
loop_
_entity.id
_entity.type
_entity.pdbx_description
1 polymer ?
#
loop_
_entity_poly.entity_id
_entity_poly.type
_entity_poly.pdbx_seq_one_letter_code
_entity_poly.pdbx_strand_id
1 'polypeptide(L)'
;MNIKQTTIEPVALVMGLVLGSAMLVSVTAAFLLGYVFGLGGATLTLVGALLTGLSIWSSVRIRVSPEGGFEASFESFKQEVREDVTSLRSDTKGVVHELTEFKGEIRASILEAISPEVLDDLRRSEKVDQLIERGELEKALELDPGNTIAIEQLIENLVDKGQFQQASELYPELKKSNESGIGYSVYPHLALAFDRNGNVAQAQAILTELEEGIRTDIATGYGYLSRSQQIGWVLHDIQRIAKKVKDPSVAARIRELEASLKDTIDALTKG
;
A
#
# COMPACT_ATOMS: atom_id res chain seq x y z
N MET A 1 -16.61 65.78 7.85
CA MET A 1 -15.76 64.88 7.04
C MET A 1 -16.04 63.46 7.54
N ASN A 2 -16.93 62.73 6.87
CA ASN A 2 -17.39 61.41 7.30
C ASN A 2 -16.37 60.35 6.88
N ILE A 3 -15.65 59.77 7.84
CA ILE A 3 -14.82 58.60 7.59
C ILE A 3 -15.76 57.39 7.63
N LYS A 4 -16.03 56.81 6.46
CA LYS A 4 -16.70 55.51 6.34
C LYS A 4 -15.88 54.49 7.14
N GLN A 5 -16.40 54.00 8.25
CA GLN A 5 -15.91 52.78 8.88
C GLN A 5 -16.24 51.62 7.94
N THR A 6 -15.26 51.19 7.16
CA THR A 6 -15.31 49.90 6.48
C THR A 6 -15.16 48.84 7.57
N THR A 7 -16.27 48.19 7.89
CA THR A 7 -16.33 47.02 8.77
C THR A 7 -15.34 45.96 8.23
N ILE A 8 -14.32 45.61 9.01
CA ILE A 8 -13.33 44.56 8.67
C ILE A 8 -13.92 43.16 8.96
N GLU A 9 -14.98 43.11 9.76
CA GLU A 9 -15.69 41.89 10.19
C GLU A 9 -16.24 41.01 9.04
N PRO A 10 -16.82 41.55 7.95
CA PRO A 10 -17.30 40.72 6.84
C PRO A 10 -16.15 40.09 6.07
N VAL A 11 -15.01 40.78 5.97
CA VAL A 11 -13.88 40.33 5.15
C VAL A 11 -13.19 39.13 5.79
N ALA A 12 -12.97 39.16 7.11
CA ALA A 12 -12.38 38.02 7.81
C ALA A 12 -13.27 36.78 7.78
N LEU A 13 -14.59 36.97 7.90
CA LEU A 13 -15.58 35.88 7.87
C LEU A 13 -15.70 35.28 6.45
N VAL A 14 -15.77 36.13 5.42
CA VAL A 14 -15.76 35.69 4.02
C VAL A 14 -14.44 34.99 3.68
N MET A 15 -13.30 35.51 4.12
CA MET A 15 -12.00 34.87 3.90
C MET A 15 -11.91 33.51 4.59
N GLY A 16 -12.37 33.38 5.84
CA GLY A 16 -12.40 32.11 6.57
C GLY A 16 -13.29 31.06 5.90
N LEU A 17 -14.48 31.46 5.43
CA LEU A 17 -15.40 30.59 4.70
C LEU A 17 -14.82 30.11 3.36
N VAL A 18 -14.20 31.04 2.60
CA VAL A 18 -13.60 30.74 1.29
C VAL A 18 -12.40 29.80 1.45
N LEU A 19 -11.52 30.06 2.43
CA LEU A 19 -10.38 29.20 2.72
C LEU A 19 -10.80 27.81 3.22
N GLY A 20 -11.77 27.73 4.14
CA GLY A 20 -12.29 26.46 4.65
C GLY A 20 -12.94 25.61 3.56
N SER A 21 -13.75 26.24 2.70
CA SER A 21 -14.43 25.57 1.58
C SER A 21 -13.43 25.10 0.53
N ALA A 22 -12.41 25.90 0.20
CA ALA A 22 -11.36 25.51 -0.74
C ALA A 22 -10.54 24.31 -0.25
N MET A 23 -10.26 24.22 1.06
CA MET A 23 -9.58 23.07 1.66
C MET A 23 -10.43 21.80 1.58
N LEU A 24 -11.73 21.87 1.87
CA LEU A 24 -12.63 20.73 1.77
C LEU A 24 -12.75 20.21 0.34
N VAL A 25 -12.94 21.10 -0.63
CA VAL A 25 -13.00 20.74 -2.06
C VAL A 25 -11.69 20.10 -2.53
N SER A 26 -10.54 20.60 -2.06
CA SER A 26 -9.23 20.03 -2.41
C SER A 26 -9.05 18.61 -1.88
N VAL A 27 -9.50 18.34 -0.64
CA VAL A 27 -9.48 16.99 -0.06
C VAL A 27 -10.41 16.05 -0.82
N THR A 28 -11.64 16.50 -1.15
CA THR A 28 -12.59 15.71 -1.94
C THR A 28 -12.08 15.40 -3.35
N ALA A 29 -11.45 16.38 -4.02
CA ALA A 29 -10.89 16.20 -5.36
C ALA A 29 -9.73 15.20 -5.37
N ALA A 30 -8.81 15.29 -4.41
CA ALA A 30 -7.71 14.33 -4.31
C ALA A 30 -8.19 12.91 -3.94
N PHE A 31 -9.30 12.79 -3.20
CA PHE A 31 -9.94 11.49 -2.93
C PHE A 31 -10.53 10.88 -4.22
N LEU A 32 -11.22 11.68 -5.04
CA LEU A 32 -11.79 11.23 -6.31
C LEU A 32 -10.73 10.87 -7.35
N LEU A 33 -9.53 11.44 -7.25
CA LEU A 33 -8.39 11.14 -8.13
C LEU A 33 -7.55 9.93 -7.66
N GLY A 34 -7.95 9.24 -6.59
CA GLY A 34 -7.31 8.00 -6.13
C GLY A 34 -5.98 8.20 -5.41
N TYR A 35 -5.70 9.41 -4.91
CA TYR A 35 -4.52 9.65 -4.08
C TYR A 35 -4.73 9.06 -2.67
N VAL A 36 -3.78 8.23 -2.22
CA VAL A 36 -3.82 7.63 -0.88
C VAL A 36 -3.43 8.70 0.15
N PHE A 37 -4.40 9.12 0.96
CA PHE A 37 -4.16 10.09 2.03
C PHE A 37 -3.48 9.41 3.22
N GLY A 38 -2.25 9.80 3.51
CA GLY A 38 -1.62 9.54 4.81
C GLY A 38 -2.25 10.38 5.93
N LEU A 39 -1.67 10.27 7.13
CA LEU A 39 -2.11 10.95 8.36
C LEU A 39 -2.37 12.47 8.20
N GLY A 40 -1.66 13.12 7.27
CA GLY A 40 -1.80 14.55 6.96
C GLY A 40 -3.14 14.94 6.33
N GLY A 41 -3.80 14.04 5.58
CA GLY A 41 -5.12 14.29 5.00
C GLY A 41 -6.21 14.39 6.06
N ALA A 42 -6.19 13.47 7.04
CA ALA A 42 -7.15 13.45 8.13
C ALA A 42 -7.05 14.71 9.03
N THR A 43 -5.82 15.20 9.27
CA THR A 43 -5.60 16.44 10.02
C THR A 43 -6.10 17.66 9.27
N LEU A 44 -5.90 17.73 7.95
CA LEU A 44 -6.38 18.84 7.13
C LEU A 44 -7.92 18.92 7.10
N THR A 45 -8.61 17.78 7.02
CA THR A 45 -10.08 17.70 7.04
C THR A 45 -10.64 18.16 8.38
N LEU A 46 -10.02 17.75 9.49
CA LEU A 46 -10.43 18.15 10.84
C LEU A 46 -10.28 19.67 11.04
N VAL A 47 -9.17 20.24 10.58
CA VAL A 47 -8.92 21.70 10.65
C VAL A 47 -9.89 22.46 9.75
N GLY A 48 -10.16 21.97 8.54
CA GLY A 48 -11.15 22.56 7.63
C GLY A 48 -12.55 22.58 8.25
N ALA A 49 -13.00 21.48 8.84
CA ALA A 49 -14.29 21.41 9.54
C ALA A 49 -14.37 22.38 10.73
N LEU A 50 -13.28 22.51 11.49
CA LEU A 50 -13.21 23.37 12.67
C LEU A 50 -13.21 24.86 12.31
N LEU A 51 -12.50 25.25 11.24
CA LEU A 51 -12.52 26.62 10.72
C LEU A 51 -13.88 27.00 10.14
N THR A 52 -14.54 26.06 9.45
CA THR A 52 -15.90 26.27 8.92
C THR A 52 -16.92 26.40 10.05
N GLY A 53 -16.77 25.59 11.11
CA GLY A 53 -17.62 25.66 12.31
C GLY A 53 -17.44 26.95 13.13
N LEU A 54 -16.20 27.45 13.27
CA LEU A 54 -15.92 28.71 13.95
C LEU A 54 -16.45 29.94 13.18
N SER A 55 -16.53 29.88 11.85
CA SER A 55 -17.09 30.96 11.03
C SER A 55 -18.61 31.16 11.21
N ILE A 56 -19.31 30.19 11.81
CA ILE A 56 -20.76 30.24 12.04
C ILE A 56 -21.08 30.93 13.38
N TRP A 57 -20.08 31.16 14.25
CA TRP A 57 -20.27 31.69 15.61
C TRP A 57 -19.43 32.94 15.84
N SER A 58 -20.04 34.14 15.84
CA SER A 58 -19.75 35.26 16.76
C SER A 58 -20.29 36.59 16.23
N SER A 59 -21.03 37.32 17.06
CA SER A 59 -21.12 38.77 16.91
C SER A 59 -20.34 39.40 18.07
N VAL A 60 -19.41 40.28 17.74
CA VAL A 60 -18.62 41.06 18.70
C VAL A 60 -19.10 42.50 18.59
N ARG A 61 -19.46 43.15 19.71
CA ARG A 61 -19.77 44.58 19.71
C ARG A 61 -18.70 45.33 20.50
N ILE A 62 -17.90 46.10 19.78
CA ILE A 62 -16.90 47.01 20.34
C ILE A 62 -17.50 48.41 20.32
N ARG A 63 -17.53 49.08 21.48
CA ARG A 63 -17.85 50.51 21.54
C ARG A 63 -16.60 51.29 21.94
N VAL A 64 -16.39 52.39 21.24
CA VAL A 64 -15.31 53.35 21.53
C VAL A 64 -15.96 54.57 22.15
N SER A 65 -15.59 54.86 23.40
CA SER A 65 -16.12 56.02 24.11
C SER A 65 -15.36 57.29 23.68
N PRO A 66 -16.00 58.48 23.69
CA PRO A 66 -15.39 59.73 23.22
C PRO A 66 -14.11 60.16 23.96
N GLU A 67 -13.85 59.56 25.11
CA GLU A 67 -12.70 59.84 25.99
C GLU A 67 -11.49 58.91 25.71
N GLY A 68 -11.56 58.05 24.69
CA GLY A 68 -10.44 57.22 24.22
C GLY A 68 -10.31 55.84 24.85
N GLY A 69 -11.32 55.36 25.59
CA GLY A 69 -11.39 53.99 26.12
C GLY A 69 -12.09 53.00 25.18
N PHE A 70 -11.54 51.78 25.09
CA PHE A 70 -12.16 50.63 24.43
C PHE A 70 -12.83 49.74 25.48
N GLU A 71 -14.12 49.49 25.34
CA GLU A 71 -14.82 48.50 26.17
C GLU A 71 -15.37 47.38 25.27
N ALA A 72 -14.92 46.15 25.55
CA ALA A 72 -15.35 44.95 24.85
C ALA A 72 -16.19 44.09 25.81
N SER A 73 -17.49 44.01 25.56
CA SER A 73 -18.40 43.15 26.32
C SER A 73 -18.69 41.87 25.52
N PHE A 74 -18.37 40.72 26.11
CA PHE A 74 -18.66 39.40 25.55
C PHE A 74 -20.03 38.93 26.04
N GLU A 75 -21.04 38.92 25.17
CA GLU A 75 -22.33 38.35 25.51
C GLU A 75 -22.30 36.84 25.20
N SER A 76 -22.15 36.02 26.24
CA SER A 76 -22.19 34.57 26.07
C SER A 76 -23.63 34.11 25.86
N PHE A 77 -23.93 33.56 24.69
CA PHE A 77 -25.13 32.77 24.40
C PHE A 77 -25.10 31.48 25.25
N LYS A 78 -25.33 31.60 26.56
CA LYS A 78 -25.06 30.54 27.54
C LYS A 78 -26.27 29.72 27.95
N GLN A 79 -27.49 30.13 27.58
CA GLN A 79 -28.70 29.49 28.08
C GLN A 79 -29.35 28.57 27.04
N GLU A 80 -29.46 29.00 25.78
CA GLU A 80 -30.05 28.20 24.69
C GLU A 80 -29.06 27.12 24.16
N VAL A 81 -27.76 27.44 24.11
CA VAL A 81 -26.71 26.44 23.81
C VAL A 81 -26.56 25.36 24.88
N ARG A 82 -26.98 25.61 26.13
CA ARG A 82 -26.86 24.55 27.14
C ARG A 82 -27.86 23.43 26.90
N GLU A 83 -29.08 23.79 26.48
CA GLU A 83 -30.14 22.83 26.13
C GLU A 83 -29.84 22.15 24.79
N ASP A 84 -29.42 22.91 23.77
CA ASP A 84 -29.06 22.37 22.45
C ASP A 84 -27.76 21.54 22.46
N VAL A 85 -26.77 21.86 23.31
CA VAL A 85 -25.57 21.01 23.45
C VAL A 85 -25.88 19.74 24.22
N THR A 86 -26.84 19.75 25.16
CA THR A 86 -27.31 18.49 25.77
C THR A 86 -28.12 17.64 24.81
N SER A 87 -28.98 18.23 23.96
CA SER A 87 -29.73 17.49 22.94
C SER A 87 -28.80 16.97 21.83
N LEU A 88 -27.88 17.79 21.31
CA LEU A 88 -26.86 17.35 20.36
C LEU A 88 -25.94 16.28 20.96
N ARG A 89 -25.61 16.36 22.26
CA ARG A 89 -24.80 15.32 22.93
C ARG A 89 -25.58 14.03 23.17
N SER A 90 -26.89 14.09 23.45
CA SER A 90 -27.72 12.88 23.51
C SER A 90 -27.90 12.27 22.13
N ASP A 91 -28.09 13.09 21.10
CA ASP A 91 -28.30 12.65 19.73
C ASP A 91 -27.00 12.11 19.13
N THR A 92 -25.85 12.74 19.40
CA THR A 92 -24.54 12.20 19.00
C THR A 92 -24.23 10.89 19.73
N LYS A 93 -24.63 10.74 21.00
CA LYS A 93 -24.51 9.45 21.71
C LYS A 93 -25.45 8.40 21.12
N GLY A 94 -26.66 8.80 20.73
CA GLY A 94 -27.63 7.95 20.03
C GLY A 94 -27.07 7.47 18.69
N VAL A 95 -26.58 8.39 17.86
CA VAL A 95 -25.95 8.08 16.57
C VAL A 95 -24.70 7.22 16.74
N VAL A 96 -23.84 7.49 17.74
CA VAL A 96 -22.67 6.63 18.03
C VAL A 96 -23.10 5.24 18.50
N HIS A 97 -24.19 5.15 19.28
CA HIS A 97 -24.74 3.87 19.71
C HIS A 97 -25.33 3.09 18.54
N GLU A 98 -26.15 3.74 17.69
CA GLU A 98 -26.69 3.17 16.45
C GLU A 98 -25.59 2.77 15.48
N LEU A 99 -24.51 3.56 15.33
CA LEU A 99 -23.38 3.17 14.48
C LEU A 99 -22.63 1.96 15.04
N THR A 100 -22.53 1.87 16.36
CA THR A 100 -21.86 0.75 17.03
C THR A 100 -22.70 -0.52 16.93
N GLU A 101 -24.01 -0.37 17.07
CA GLU A 101 -25.00 -1.44 16.90
C GLU A 101 -25.05 -1.91 15.44
N PHE A 102 -25.19 -0.99 14.48
CA PHE A 102 -25.17 -1.28 13.05
C PHE A 102 -23.84 -1.91 12.59
N LYS A 103 -22.70 -1.46 13.13
CA LYS A 103 -21.41 -2.11 12.91
C LYS A 103 -21.36 -3.52 13.51
N GLY A 104 -22.00 -3.71 14.66
CA GLY A 104 -22.18 -5.02 15.30
C GLY A 104 -23.05 -5.95 14.46
N GLU A 105 -24.17 -5.45 13.96
CA GLU A 105 -25.10 -6.17 13.08
C GLU A 105 -24.46 -6.54 11.74
N ILE A 106 -23.76 -5.60 11.07
CA ILE A 106 -23.01 -5.91 9.85
C ILE A 106 -21.97 -7.00 10.13
N ARG A 107 -21.24 -6.90 11.24
CA ARG A 107 -20.23 -7.90 11.59
C ARG A 107 -20.88 -9.26 11.89
N ALA A 108 -22.02 -9.28 12.58
CA ALA A 108 -22.77 -10.49 12.86
C ALA A 108 -23.32 -11.12 11.58
N SER A 109 -23.95 -10.34 10.71
CA SER A 109 -24.49 -10.83 9.43
C SER A 109 -23.40 -11.32 8.47
N ILE A 110 -22.23 -10.67 8.43
CA ILE A 110 -21.08 -11.14 7.65
C ILE A 110 -20.51 -12.43 8.26
N LEU A 111 -20.40 -12.51 9.59
CA LEU A 111 -19.91 -13.71 10.28
C LEU A 111 -20.90 -14.89 10.24
N GLU A 112 -22.21 -14.63 10.17
CA GLU A 112 -23.24 -15.66 9.98
C GLU A 112 -23.30 -16.15 8.53
N ALA A 113 -22.91 -15.31 7.57
CA ALA A 113 -22.87 -15.67 6.15
C ALA A 113 -21.57 -16.40 5.72
N ILE A 114 -20.50 -16.27 6.50
CA ILE A 114 -19.21 -16.92 6.24
C ILE A 114 -19.13 -18.18 7.11
N SER A 115 -18.90 -19.35 6.49
CA SER A 115 -18.75 -20.58 7.26
C SER A 115 -17.52 -20.48 8.19
N PRO A 116 -17.54 -21.11 9.38
CA PRO A 116 -16.40 -21.11 10.29
C PRO A 116 -15.09 -21.55 9.63
N GLU A 117 -15.16 -22.47 8.67
CA GLU A 117 -14.03 -22.96 7.90
C GLU A 117 -13.38 -21.85 7.05
N VAL A 118 -14.18 -21.04 6.35
CA VAL A 118 -13.67 -19.93 5.54
C VAL A 118 -13.05 -18.85 6.43
N LEU A 119 -13.63 -18.60 7.60
CA LEU A 119 -13.09 -17.63 8.55
C LEU A 119 -11.72 -18.08 9.10
N ASP A 120 -11.57 -19.37 9.40
CA ASP A 120 -10.30 -19.92 9.88
C ASP A 120 -9.25 -19.98 8.76
N ASP A 121 -9.64 -20.26 7.52
CA ASP A 121 -8.75 -20.16 6.35
C ASP A 121 -8.25 -18.73 6.13
N LEU A 122 -9.13 -17.72 6.24
CA LEU A 122 -8.74 -16.31 6.15
C LEU A 122 -7.77 -15.90 7.26
N ARG A 123 -8.03 -16.33 8.51
CA ARG A 123 -7.11 -16.08 9.63
C ARG A 123 -5.76 -16.75 9.42
N ARG A 124 -5.75 -17.98 8.87
CA ARG A 124 -4.50 -18.68 8.52
C ARG A 124 -3.74 -17.91 7.45
N SER A 125 -4.41 -17.47 6.39
CA SER A 125 -3.81 -16.67 5.32
C SER A 125 -3.22 -15.36 5.85
N GLU A 126 -3.98 -14.59 6.62
CA GLU A 126 -3.50 -13.35 7.24
C GLU A 126 -2.28 -13.60 8.13
N LYS A 127 -2.28 -14.74 8.85
CA LYS A 127 -1.15 -15.11 9.70
C LYS A 127 0.10 -15.44 8.89
N VAL A 128 -0.04 -16.12 7.75
CA VAL A 128 1.06 -16.40 6.82
C VAL A 128 1.65 -15.10 6.29
N ASP A 129 0.81 -14.16 5.83
CA ASP A 129 1.26 -12.87 5.31
C ASP A 129 2.05 -12.08 6.36
N GLN A 130 1.56 -12.03 7.61
CA GLN A 130 2.27 -11.37 8.72
C GLN A 130 3.63 -12.02 9.03
N LEU A 131 3.77 -13.33 8.86
CA LEU A 131 5.04 -14.03 9.07
C LEU A 131 6.03 -13.72 7.95
N ILE A 132 5.55 -13.69 6.70
CA ILE A 132 6.36 -13.29 5.53
C ILE A 132 6.87 -11.86 5.70
N GLU A 133 6.01 -10.91 6.07
CA GLU A 133 6.40 -9.51 6.30
C GLU A 133 7.46 -9.34 7.39
N ARG A 134 7.49 -10.23 8.38
CA ARG A 134 8.49 -10.24 9.46
C ARG A 134 9.78 -10.99 9.09
N GLY A 135 9.82 -11.63 7.92
CA GLY A 135 10.91 -12.51 7.50
C GLY A 135 10.95 -13.85 8.24
N GLU A 136 9.86 -14.25 8.92
CA GLU A 136 9.73 -15.54 9.61
C GLU A 136 9.27 -16.64 8.62
N LEU A 137 10.04 -16.83 7.55
CA LEU A 137 9.64 -17.59 6.36
C LEU A 137 9.43 -19.07 6.62
N GLU A 138 10.28 -19.71 7.44
CA GLU A 138 10.13 -21.12 7.79
C GLU A 138 8.81 -21.37 8.52
N LYS A 139 8.40 -20.44 9.41
CA LYS A 139 7.11 -20.53 10.10
C LYS A 139 5.93 -20.25 9.16
N ALA A 140 6.11 -19.37 8.18
CA ALA A 140 5.10 -19.17 7.15
C ALA A 140 4.87 -20.47 6.36
N LEU A 141 5.95 -21.17 5.99
CA LEU A 141 5.90 -22.45 5.29
C LEU A 141 5.41 -23.61 6.17
N GLU A 142 5.56 -23.55 7.49
CA GLU A 142 4.90 -24.50 8.40
C GLU A 142 3.37 -24.39 8.35
N LEU A 143 2.84 -23.17 8.16
CA LEU A 143 1.40 -22.91 8.05
C LEU A 143 0.85 -23.10 6.64
N ASP A 144 1.64 -22.79 5.62
CA ASP A 144 1.32 -22.95 4.21
C ASP A 144 2.57 -23.42 3.42
N PRO A 145 2.81 -24.74 3.35
CA PRO A 145 4.00 -25.29 2.68
C PRO A 145 4.09 -24.98 1.19
N GLY A 146 2.96 -24.62 0.56
CA GLY A 146 2.88 -24.30 -0.86
C GLY A 146 3.00 -22.81 -1.16
N ASN A 147 3.27 -21.97 -0.15
CA ASN A 147 3.29 -20.53 -0.35
C ASN A 147 4.48 -20.09 -1.21
N THR A 148 4.24 -19.79 -2.49
CA THR A 148 5.30 -19.47 -3.46
C THR A 148 6.14 -18.27 -3.01
N ILE A 149 5.52 -17.23 -2.44
CA ILE A 149 6.21 -16.02 -1.99
C ILE A 149 7.18 -16.33 -0.84
N ALA A 150 6.75 -17.13 0.14
CA ALA A 150 7.61 -17.53 1.24
C ALA A 150 8.79 -18.39 0.76
N ILE A 151 8.57 -19.30 -0.20
CA ILE A 151 9.63 -20.12 -0.80
C ILE A 151 10.64 -19.24 -1.54
N GLU A 152 10.17 -18.30 -2.38
CA GLU A 152 11.02 -17.37 -3.13
C GLU A 152 11.91 -16.55 -2.19
N GLN A 153 11.32 -15.88 -1.20
CA GLN A 153 12.08 -15.07 -0.25
C GLN A 153 13.07 -15.92 0.55
N LEU A 154 12.74 -17.18 0.84
CA LEU A 154 13.64 -18.07 1.57
C LEU A 154 14.84 -18.44 0.69
N ILE A 155 14.62 -18.75 -0.59
CA ILE A 155 15.69 -19.00 -1.57
C ILE A 155 16.62 -17.79 -1.66
N GLU A 156 16.08 -16.58 -1.82
CA GLU A 156 16.89 -15.35 -1.89
C GLU A 156 17.74 -15.16 -0.64
N ASN A 157 17.11 -15.26 0.54
CA ASN A 157 17.79 -15.13 1.83
C ASN A 157 18.91 -16.17 2.01
N LEU A 158 18.67 -17.43 1.61
CA LEU A 158 19.67 -18.49 1.68
C LEU A 158 20.83 -18.22 0.72
N VAL A 159 20.57 -17.76 -0.50
CA VAL A 159 21.60 -17.41 -1.48
C VAL A 159 22.45 -16.23 -1.01
N ASP A 160 21.83 -15.20 -0.43
CA ASP A 160 22.55 -14.04 0.11
C ASP A 160 23.41 -14.40 1.33
N LYS A 161 22.99 -15.39 2.13
CA LYS A 161 23.80 -15.98 3.21
C LYS A 161 24.86 -16.98 2.71
N GLY A 162 24.89 -17.29 1.41
CA GLY A 162 25.80 -18.27 0.82
C GLY A 162 25.43 -19.74 1.12
N GLN A 163 24.21 -19.99 1.60
CA GLN A 163 23.67 -21.31 1.90
C GLN A 163 23.10 -21.97 0.63
N PHE A 164 23.95 -22.12 -0.39
CA PHE A 164 23.55 -22.54 -1.74
C PHE A 164 22.92 -23.95 -1.79
N GLN A 165 23.38 -24.88 -0.95
CA GLN A 165 22.80 -26.23 -0.90
C GLN A 165 21.33 -26.19 -0.48
N GLN A 166 21.04 -25.53 0.64
CA GLN A 166 19.67 -25.37 1.16
C GLN A 166 18.78 -24.62 0.17
N ALA A 167 19.29 -23.56 -0.46
CA ALA A 167 18.54 -22.82 -1.48
C ALA A 167 18.14 -23.72 -2.66
N SER A 168 19.06 -24.56 -3.13
CA SER A 168 18.81 -25.45 -4.28
C SER A 168 17.83 -26.58 -3.97
N GLU A 169 17.75 -27.02 -2.71
CA GLU A 169 16.83 -28.06 -2.25
C GLU A 169 15.37 -27.62 -2.25
N LEU A 170 15.10 -26.31 -2.23
CA LEU A 170 13.75 -25.74 -2.31
C LEU A 170 13.18 -25.73 -3.73
N TYR A 171 14.00 -26.00 -4.76
CA TYR A 171 13.57 -25.94 -6.16
C TYR A 171 12.36 -26.84 -6.48
N PRO A 172 12.30 -28.11 -6.04
CA PRO A 172 11.14 -28.97 -6.32
C PRO A 172 9.83 -28.44 -5.73
N GLU A 173 9.86 -27.87 -4.52
CA GLU A 173 8.68 -27.30 -3.86
C GLU A 173 8.24 -26.00 -4.53
N LEU A 174 9.18 -25.13 -4.92
CA LEU A 174 8.89 -23.96 -5.74
C LEU A 174 8.20 -24.37 -7.04
N LYS A 175 8.76 -25.36 -7.75
CA LYS A 175 8.22 -25.81 -9.04
C LYS A 175 6.80 -26.36 -8.92
N LYS A 176 6.50 -27.06 -7.83
CA LYS A 176 5.16 -27.61 -7.54
C LYS A 176 4.14 -26.51 -7.23
N SER A 177 4.57 -25.42 -6.57
CA SER A 177 3.73 -24.30 -6.16
C SER A 177 3.65 -23.16 -7.18
N ASN A 178 4.45 -23.19 -8.25
CA ASN A 178 4.54 -22.11 -9.24
C ASN A 178 3.40 -22.12 -10.27
N GLU A 179 2.13 -22.12 -9.83
CA GLU A 179 0.97 -22.11 -10.73
C GLU A 179 0.83 -20.79 -11.51
N SER A 180 1.25 -19.68 -10.91
CA SER A 180 1.09 -18.32 -11.46
C SER A 180 2.27 -17.85 -12.32
N GLY A 181 3.37 -18.60 -12.34
CA GLY A 181 4.63 -18.20 -12.96
C GLY A 181 5.45 -17.21 -12.13
N ILE A 182 4.97 -16.75 -10.96
CA ILE A 182 5.69 -15.80 -10.10
C ILE A 182 7.04 -16.39 -9.64
N GLY A 183 7.10 -17.71 -9.44
CA GLY A 183 8.31 -18.44 -9.05
C GLY A 183 9.47 -18.31 -10.02
N TYR A 184 9.23 -17.92 -11.28
CA TYR A 184 10.31 -17.63 -12.23
C TYR A 184 11.18 -16.45 -11.81
N SER A 185 10.67 -15.53 -10.98
CA SER A 185 11.43 -14.39 -10.45
C SER A 185 12.71 -14.80 -9.72
N VAL A 186 12.69 -15.95 -9.02
CA VAL A 186 13.81 -16.43 -8.19
C VAL A 186 14.75 -17.39 -8.94
N TYR A 187 14.43 -17.75 -10.19
CA TYR A 187 15.26 -18.66 -10.99
C TYR A 187 16.72 -18.19 -11.16
N PRO A 188 17.03 -16.88 -11.27
CA PRO A 188 18.42 -16.41 -11.22
C PRO A 188 19.17 -16.85 -9.94
N HIS A 189 18.54 -16.73 -8.77
CA HIS A 189 19.16 -17.15 -7.51
C HIS A 189 19.39 -18.66 -7.46
N LEU A 190 18.41 -19.44 -7.94
CA LEU A 190 18.56 -20.89 -8.05
C LEU A 190 19.68 -21.28 -9.00
N ALA A 191 19.80 -20.62 -10.16
CA ALA A 191 20.89 -20.87 -11.09
C ALA A 191 22.26 -20.63 -10.44
N LEU A 192 22.40 -19.53 -9.67
CA LEU A 192 23.60 -19.27 -8.88
C LEU A 192 23.82 -20.36 -7.80
N ALA A 193 22.77 -20.77 -7.10
CA ALA A 193 22.87 -21.81 -6.07
C ALA A 193 23.37 -23.15 -6.66
N PHE A 194 22.79 -23.60 -7.78
CA PHE A 194 23.22 -24.81 -8.46
C PHE A 194 24.66 -24.73 -8.97
N ASP A 195 25.06 -23.61 -9.57
CA ASP A 195 26.44 -23.38 -10.00
C ASP A 195 27.42 -23.45 -8.82
N ARG A 196 27.08 -22.82 -7.69
CA ARG A 196 27.90 -22.82 -6.49
C ARG A 196 27.99 -24.18 -5.81
N ASN A 197 26.97 -25.02 -5.96
CA ASN A 197 26.99 -26.43 -5.54
C ASN A 197 27.71 -27.35 -6.55
N GLY A 198 28.20 -26.82 -7.68
CA GLY A 198 28.87 -27.58 -8.73
C GLY A 198 27.91 -28.34 -9.65
N ASN A 199 26.59 -28.12 -9.54
CA ASN A 199 25.59 -28.70 -10.42
C ASN A 199 25.37 -27.80 -11.65
N VAL A 200 26.38 -27.74 -12.50
CA VAL A 200 26.42 -26.91 -13.72
C VAL A 200 25.25 -27.21 -14.65
N ALA A 201 24.92 -28.49 -14.82
CA ALA A 201 23.82 -28.92 -15.70
C ALA A 201 22.48 -28.34 -15.24
N GLN A 202 22.19 -28.41 -13.93
CA GLN A 202 20.93 -27.89 -13.39
C GLN A 202 20.89 -26.34 -13.43
N ALA A 203 22.04 -25.69 -13.20
CA ALA A 203 22.15 -24.24 -13.34
C ALA A 203 21.78 -23.78 -14.76
N GLN A 204 22.32 -24.45 -15.79
CA GLN A 204 21.98 -24.16 -17.18
C GLN A 204 20.52 -24.50 -17.51
N ALA A 205 20.01 -25.64 -17.01
CA ALA A 205 18.65 -26.08 -17.25
C ALA A 205 17.62 -25.06 -16.73
N ILE A 206 17.83 -24.51 -15.53
CA ILE A 206 16.93 -23.50 -14.96
C ILE A 206 16.95 -22.19 -15.75
N LEU A 207 18.11 -21.76 -16.25
CA LEU A 207 18.19 -20.58 -17.11
C LEU A 207 17.44 -20.79 -18.44
N THR A 208 17.47 -22.00 -18.98
CA THR A 208 16.68 -22.37 -20.17
C THR A 208 15.18 -22.44 -19.85
N GLU A 209 14.80 -23.01 -18.71
CA GLU A 209 13.42 -23.06 -18.27
C GLU A 209 12.83 -21.65 -18.04
N LEU A 210 13.63 -20.73 -17.49
CA LEU A 210 13.27 -19.33 -17.34
C LEU A 210 13.01 -18.67 -18.71
N GLU A 211 13.91 -18.83 -19.67
CA GLU A 211 13.74 -18.27 -21.02
C GLU A 211 12.48 -18.82 -21.71
N GLU A 212 12.22 -20.12 -21.55
CA GLU A 212 11.01 -20.76 -22.09
C GLU A 212 9.73 -20.23 -21.43
N GLY A 213 9.75 -20.03 -20.11
CA GLY A 213 8.64 -19.44 -19.37
C GLY A 213 8.32 -18.04 -19.87
N ILE A 214 9.34 -17.19 -20.04
CA ILE A 214 9.19 -15.83 -20.60
C ILE A 214 8.58 -15.89 -22.00
N ARG A 215 9.11 -16.75 -22.87
CA ARG A 215 8.60 -16.91 -24.24
C ARG A 215 7.14 -17.36 -24.26
N THR A 216 6.78 -18.29 -23.37
CA THR A 216 5.42 -18.81 -23.24
C THR A 216 4.46 -17.73 -22.78
N ASP A 217 4.78 -17.01 -21.70
CA ASP A 217 3.93 -15.93 -21.15
C ASP A 217 3.73 -14.79 -22.16
N ILE A 218 4.75 -14.46 -22.96
CA ILE A 218 4.62 -13.47 -24.04
C ILE A 218 3.69 -14.00 -25.14
N ALA A 219 3.89 -15.26 -25.57
CA ALA A 219 3.10 -15.84 -26.67
C ALA A 219 1.61 -16.00 -26.32
N THR A 220 1.29 -16.30 -25.06
CA THR A 220 -0.10 -16.38 -24.57
C THR A 220 -0.69 -15.01 -24.26
N GLY A 221 0.15 -13.98 -24.08
CA GLY A 221 -0.25 -12.65 -23.61
C GLY A 221 -0.73 -12.64 -22.16
N TYR A 222 -0.47 -13.71 -21.41
CA TYR A 222 -0.87 -13.88 -20.01
C TYR A 222 0.25 -14.57 -19.23
N GLY A 223 0.39 -14.21 -17.96
CA GLY A 223 1.42 -14.75 -17.07
C GLY A 223 2.30 -13.66 -16.48
N TYR A 224 3.02 -14.02 -15.42
CA TYR A 224 3.85 -13.08 -14.67
C TYR A 224 4.91 -12.40 -15.55
N LEU A 225 5.49 -13.12 -16.52
CA LEU A 225 6.57 -12.65 -17.37
C LEU A 225 6.12 -12.12 -18.73
N SER A 226 4.81 -11.88 -18.91
CA SER A 226 4.26 -11.35 -20.18
C SER A 226 4.58 -9.88 -20.44
N ARG A 227 5.14 -9.17 -19.45
CA ARG A 227 5.32 -7.72 -19.44
C ARG A 227 6.78 -7.33 -19.30
N SER A 228 7.17 -6.27 -20.02
CA SER A 228 8.55 -5.78 -20.05
C SER A 228 9.10 -5.40 -18.67
N GLN A 229 8.26 -4.86 -17.78
CA GLN A 229 8.66 -4.49 -16.42
C GLN A 229 9.13 -5.69 -15.60
N GLN A 230 8.36 -6.78 -15.60
CA GLN A 230 8.67 -8.02 -14.86
C GLN A 230 9.91 -8.70 -15.44
N ILE A 231 10.05 -8.75 -16.77
CA ILE A 231 11.27 -9.24 -17.42
C ILE A 231 12.47 -8.36 -17.05
N GLY A 232 12.27 -7.05 -16.91
CA GLY A 232 13.30 -6.11 -16.44
C GLY A 232 13.81 -6.42 -15.04
N TRP A 233 12.94 -6.85 -14.12
CA TRP A 233 13.35 -7.29 -12.78
C TRP A 233 14.19 -8.57 -12.84
N VAL A 234 13.77 -9.55 -13.65
CA VAL A 234 14.55 -10.78 -13.87
C VAL A 234 15.91 -10.46 -14.48
N LEU A 235 15.96 -9.57 -15.48
CA LEU A 235 17.21 -9.14 -16.13
C LEU A 235 18.18 -8.52 -15.11
N HIS A 236 17.67 -7.67 -14.22
CA HIS A 236 18.48 -7.08 -13.14
C HIS A 236 19.14 -8.16 -12.28
N ASP A 237 18.38 -9.20 -11.93
CA ASP A 237 18.87 -10.28 -11.08
C ASP A 237 19.84 -11.21 -11.82
N ILE A 238 19.61 -11.49 -13.10
CA ILE A 238 20.56 -12.16 -14.00
C ILE A 238 21.90 -11.40 -14.02
N GLN A 239 21.88 -10.07 -14.16
CA GLN A 239 23.08 -9.24 -14.14
C GLN A 239 23.78 -9.23 -12.77
N ARG A 240 23.01 -9.31 -11.68
CA ARG A 240 23.56 -9.41 -10.32
C ARG A 240 24.30 -10.73 -10.12
N ILE A 241 23.72 -11.86 -10.53
CA ILE A 241 24.34 -13.18 -10.37
C ILE A 241 25.49 -13.42 -11.35
N ALA A 242 25.50 -12.76 -12.51
CA ALA A 242 26.54 -12.92 -13.54
C ALA A 242 27.95 -12.67 -12.98
N LYS A 243 28.05 -11.78 -11.98
CA LYS A 243 29.30 -11.42 -11.30
C LYS A 243 29.73 -12.45 -10.25
N LYS A 244 28.83 -13.36 -9.87
CA LYS A 244 28.98 -14.31 -8.77
C LYS A 244 29.08 -15.77 -9.25
N VAL A 245 28.74 -16.10 -10.50
CA VAL A 245 28.88 -17.47 -11.01
C VAL A 245 30.35 -17.89 -11.14
N LYS A 246 30.60 -19.17 -10.87
CA LYS A 246 31.92 -19.78 -10.85
C LYS A 246 32.23 -20.48 -12.18
N ASP A 247 31.27 -21.19 -12.75
CA ASP A 247 31.51 -21.98 -13.96
C ASP A 247 31.44 -21.13 -15.25
N PRO A 248 32.44 -21.20 -16.14
CA PRO A 248 32.46 -20.43 -17.39
C PRO A 248 31.29 -20.74 -18.34
N SER A 249 30.78 -21.96 -18.35
CA SER A 249 29.66 -22.36 -19.21
C SER A 249 28.33 -21.80 -18.71
N VAL A 250 28.13 -21.72 -17.39
CA VAL A 250 26.99 -21.02 -16.78
C VAL A 250 27.10 -19.52 -17.06
N ALA A 251 28.29 -18.94 -16.93
CA ALA A 251 28.53 -17.53 -17.24
C ALA A 251 28.28 -17.20 -18.73
N ALA A 252 28.63 -18.11 -19.65
CA ALA A 252 28.28 -17.97 -21.07
C ALA A 252 26.76 -17.97 -21.28
N ARG A 253 26.05 -18.94 -20.68
CA ARG A 253 24.60 -19.04 -20.78
C ARG A 253 23.87 -17.82 -20.21
N ILE A 254 24.36 -17.28 -19.08
CA ILE A 254 23.85 -16.04 -18.50
C ILE A 254 23.97 -14.86 -19.46
N ARG A 255 25.10 -14.73 -20.18
CA ARG A 255 25.30 -13.63 -21.14
C ARG A 255 24.38 -13.74 -22.35
N GLU A 256 24.15 -14.95 -22.84
CA GLU A 256 23.19 -15.22 -23.91
C GLU A 256 21.77 -14.83 -23.48
N LEU A 257 21.36 -15.28 -22.29
CA LEU A 257 20.07 -14.94 -21.73
C LEU A 257 19.93 -13.42 -21.53
N GLU A 258 20.96 -12.76 -20.97
CA GLU A 258 20.95 -11.31 -20.78
C GLU A 258 20.69 -10.55 -22.09
N ALA A 259 21.33 -10.96 -23.19
CA ALA A 259 21.10 -10.37 -24.52
C ALA A 259 19.66 -10.62 -25.01
N SER A 260 19.20 -11.88 -24.91
CA SER A 260 17.84 -12.28 -25.29
C SER A 260 16.76 -11.48 -24.54
N LEU A 261 16.93 -11.30 -23.22
CA LEU A 261 15.99 -10.52 -22.40
C LEU A 261 15.98 -9.04 -22.75
N LYS A 262 17.14 -8.44 -23.05
CA LYS A 262 17.22 -7.05 -23.51
C LYS A 262 16.46 -6.86 -24.81
N ASP A 263 16.69 -7.72 -25.80
CA ASP A 263 15.99 -7.66 -27.08
C ASP A 263 14.47 -7.84 -26.91
N THR A 264 14.07 -8.74 -26.00
CA THR A 264 12.66 -8.99 -25.66
C THR A 264 12.00 -7.77 -25.03
N ILE A 265 12.65 -7.13 -24.05
CA ILE A 265 12.16 -5.89 -23.41
C ILE A 265 12.00 -4.77 -24.44
N ASP A 266 13.00 -4.62 -25.32
CA ASP A 266 12.99 -3.62 -26.39
C ASP A 266 11.82 -3.84 -27.35
N ALA A 267 11.54 -5.10 -27.73
CA ALA A 267 10.42 -5.46 -28.59
C ALA A 267 9.06 -5.15 -27.93
N LEU A 268 8.89 -5.52 -26.67
CA LEU A 268 7.65 -5.28 -25.91
C LEU A 268 7.38 -3.79 -25.61
N THR A 269 8.43 -2.95 -25.61
CA THR A 269 8.27 -1.51 -25.33
C THR A 269 7.96 -0.72 -26.60
N LYS A 270 8.32 -1.24 -27.78
CA LYS A 270 8.13 -0.58 -29.08
C LYS A 270 6.83 -0.97 -29.79
N GLY A 271 6.22 -2.10 -29.43
CA GLY A 271 4.94 -2.60 -29.98
C GLY A 271 3.75 -2.05 -29.23
#